data_AF-A0A932SWS0-F1
#
_entry.id   AF-A0A932SWS0-F1
#
_cell.length_a   1.000
_cell.length_b   1.000
_cell.length_c   1.000
_cell.angle_alpha   90.00
_cell.angle_beta   90.00
_cell.angle_gamma   90.00
#
_symmetry.space_group_name_H-M   'P 1'
#
loop_
_entity.id
_entity.type
_entity.pdbx_description
1 polymer ?
#
loop_
_entity_poly.entity_id
_entity_poly.type
_entity_poly.pdbx_seq_one_letter_code
_entity_poly.pdbx_strand_id
1 'polypeptide(L)'
;MNGNGVLDYHYLPSSFALNTLGKVRVEVQERRYTWLLTVRQNATNSANVDVVVFFKRALENIATDEMLHDARFTMGSTKVNVTYLTGNNPTTGLPYKPYMRRGSYVLDANNAFWYRINSVTDDNAGNAVLTLEVPANATNYSQSPLAPPKAIFPRAVVDVYPIGSKSYQSYQ
;
A
#
# COMPACT_ATOMS: atom_id res chain seq x y z
N MET A 1 10.07 -23.40 4.82
CA MET A 1 10.47 -23.31 6.24
C MET A 1 9.93 -22.02 6.84
N ASN A 2 9.08 -22.10 7.87
CA ASN A 2 8.45 -20.97 8.56
C ASN A 2 9.38 -20.21 9.53
N GLY A 3 10.69 -20.49 9.52
CA GLY A 3 11.69 -19.73 10.25
C GLY A 3 11.89 -20.15 11.71
N ASN A 4 11.20 -21.19 12.20
CA ASN A 4 11.36 -21.69 13.57
C ASN A 4 12.57 -22.65 13.76
N GLY A 5 13.33 -22.94 12.68
CA GLY A 5 14.49 -23.83 12.73
C GLY A 5 14.14 -25.31 12.93
N VAL A 6 12.87 -25.69 12.88
CA VAL A 6 12.37 -27.05 13.11
C VAL A 6 11.54 -27.51 11.89
N LEU A 7 11.64 -28.78 11.54
CA LEU A 7 10.77 -29.40 10.55
C LEU A 7 9.40 -29.63 11.21
N ASP A 8 8.39 -28.84 10.83
CA ASP A 8 7.03 -29.07 11.29
C ASP A 8 6.43 -30.31 10.59
N TYR A 9 6.16 -31.34 11.39
CA TYR A 9 5.49 -32.56 10.93
C TYR A 9 3.98 -32.40 11.12
N HIS A 10 3.24 -32.34 10.01
CA HIS A 10 1.79 -32.44 10.02
C HIS A 10 1.39 -33.84 9.55
N TYR A 11 0.76 -34.60 10.45
CA TYR A 11 0.16 -35.88 10.08
C TYR A 11 -0.95 -35.65 9.06
N LEU A 12 -0.97 -36.48 8.03
CA LEU A 12 -2.05 -36.46 7.04
C LEU A 12 -3.34 -36.95 7.71
N PRO A 13 -4.52 -36.45 7.29
CA PRO A 13 -5.80 -36.96 7.77
C PRO A 13 -5.88 -38.49 7.59
N SER A 14 -6.55 -39.20 8.50
CA SER A 14 -6.66 -40.66 8.46
C SER A 14 -7.36 -41.21 7.19
N SER A 15 -8.11 -40.37 6.49
CA SER A 15 -8.71 -40.66 5.18
C SER A 15 -7.72 -40.59 4.01
N PHE A 16 -6.48 -40.16 4.24
CA PHE A 16 -5.42 -40.05 3.24
C PHE A 16 -4.77 -41.43 3.00
N ALA A 17 -5.53 -42.35 2.40
CA ALA A 17 -5.07 -43.70 2.11
C ALA A 17 -4.12 -43.71 0.91
N LEU A 18 -2.87 -44.14 1.14
CA LEU A 18 -1.77 -44.19 0.15
C LEU A 18 -2.11 -45.03 -1.10
N ASN A 19 -3.09 -45.92 -1.01
CA ASN A 19 -3.40 -46.93 -2.01
C ASN A 19 -4.47 -46.47 -3.02
N THR A 20 -5.06 -45.29 -2.80
CA THR A 20 -6.19 -44.74 -3.57
C THR A 20 -5.91 -43.38 -4.21
N LEU A 21 -4.69 -42.85 -4.06
CA LEU A 21 -4.33 -41.50 -4.51
C LEU A 21 -3.65 -41.53 -5.88
N GLY A 22 -4.27 -40.90 -6.88
CA GLY A 22 -3.67 -40.71 -8.21
C GLY A 22 -2.74 -39.51 -8.30
N LYS A 23 -2.91 -38.46 -7.48
CA LYS A 23 -2.09 -37.23 -7.52
C LYS A 23 -2.27 -36.35 -6.28
N VAL A 24 -1.17 -35.80 -5.76
CA VAL A 24 -1.15 -34.73 -4.75
C VAL A 24 -0.58 -33.46 -5.37
N ARG A 25 -1.21 -32.31 -5.12
CA ARG A 25 -0.69 -30.99 -5.49
C ARG A 25 -0.37 -30.22 -4.22
N VAL A 26 0.88 -29.79 -4.09
CA VAL A 26 1.32 -28.88 -3.04
C VAL A 26 1.53 -27.52 -3.69
N GLU A 27 0.86 -26.50 -3.16
CA GLU A 27 1.06 -25.12 -3.57
C GLU A 27 1.73 -24.35 -2.44
N VAL A 28 2.81 -23.65 -2.78
CA VAL A 28 3.50 -22.78 -1.83
C VAL A 28 3.43 -21.37 -2.38
N GLN A 29 3.00 -20.43 -1.55
CA GLN A 29 3.01 -19.03 -1.94
C GLN A 29 4.45 -18.59 -2.23
N GLU A 30 4.64 -17.97 -3.40
CA GLU A 30 5.89 -17.30 -3.72
C GLU A 30 6.13 -16.17 -2.72
N ARG A 31 7.11 -16.35 -1.83
CA ARG A 31 7.40 -15.41 -0.74
C ARG A 31 7.88 -14.05 -1.23
N ARG A 32 8.34 -13.96 -2.49
CA ARG A 32 8.66 -12.69 -3.12
C ARG A 32 7.45 -11.78 -3.30
N TYR A 33 6.22 -12.31 -3.28
CA TYR A 33 5.01 -11.50 -3.39
C TYR A 33 4.17 -11.58 -2.12
N THR A 34 3.87 -10.41 -1.57
CA THR A 34 2.91 -10.24 -0.47
C THR A 34 1.81 -9.28 -0.90
N TRP A 35 0.71 -9.29 -0.16
CA TRP A 35 -0.44 -8.45 -0.49
C TRP A 35 -1.01 -7.79 0.76
N LEU A 36 -1.71 -6.67 0.54
CA LEU A 36 -2.48 -5.93 1.52
C LEU A 36 -3.85 -5.62 0.93
N LEU A 37 -4.91 -5.72 1.73
CA LEU A 37 -6.24 -5.27 1.35
C LEU A 37 -6.54 -3.96 2.07
N THR A 38 -6.89 -2.93 1.30
CA THR A 38 -7.57 -1.75 1.87
C THR A 38 -9.05 -1.84 1.55
N VAL A 39 -9.88 -1.90 2.58
CA VAL A 39 -11.33 -2.06 2.47
C VAL A 39 -12.00 -0.76 2.86
N ARG A 40 -12.91 -0.28 2.01
CA ARG A 40 -13.76 0.89 2.23
C ARG A 40 -15.21 0.46 2.17
N GLN A 41 -15.99 0.83 3.16
CA GLN A 41 -17.43 0.60 3.14
C GLN A 41 -18.11 1.78 2.44
N ASN A 42 -19.02 1.50 1.51
CA ASN A 42 -19.86 2.53 0.91
C ASN A 42 -21.12 2.80 1.77
N ALA A 43 -21.90 3.82 1.42
CA ALA A 43 -23.11 4.17 2.15
C ALA A 43 -24.20 3.07 2.14
N THR A 44 -24.11 2.09 1.23
CA THR A 44 -25.02 0.94 1.13
C THR A 44 -24.47 -0.31 1.83
N ASN A 45 -23.48 -0.16 2.71
CA ASN A 45 -22.79 -1.23 3.44
C ASN A 45 -22.05 -2.26 2.56
N SER A 46 -21.85 -1.99 1.28
CA SER A 46 -21.05 -2.81 0.39
C SER A 46 -19.56 -2.45 0.54
N ALA A 47 -18.70 -3.46 0.40
CA ALA A 47 -17.26 -3.30 0.51
C ALA A 47 -16.64 -2.99 -0.87
N ASN A 48 -15.87 -1.90 -0.94
CA ASN A 48 -14.93 -1.59 -2.00
C ASN A 48 -13.54 -1.96 -1.52
N VAL A 49 -12.83 -2.80 -2.26
CA VAL A 49 -11.54 -3.34 -1.82
C VAL A 49 -10.48 -2.99 -2.86
N ASP A 50 -9.32 -2.52 -2.42
CA ASP A 50 -8.13 -2.53 -3.29
C ASP A 50 -7.16 -3.59 -2.79
N VAL A 51 -6.71 -4.44 -3.72
CA VAL A 51 -5.67 -5.44 -3.46
C VAL A 51 -4.33 -4.88 -3.92
N VAL A 52 -3.43 -4.66 -2.98
CA VAL A 52 -2.12 -4.07 -3.23
C VAL A 52 -1.11 -5.20 -3.21
N VAL A 53 -0.38 -5.38 -4.30
CA VAL A 53 0.64 -6.43 -4.41
C VAL A 53 2.02 -5.79 -4.25
N PHE A 54 2.85 -6.38 -3.40
CA PHE A 54 4.20 -5.94 -3.15
C PHE A 54 5.21 -6.99 -3.58
N PHE A 55 6.38 -6.55 -4.04
CA PHE A 55 7.52 -7.42 -4.31
C PHE A 55 8.59 -7.26 -3.23
N LYS A 56 8.90 -8.33 -2.49
CA LYS A 56 9.89 -8.35 -1.40
C LYS A 56 9.66 -7.22 -0.38
N ARG A 57 8.40 -7.00 0.03
CA ARG A 57 8.05 -6.05 1.10
C ARG A 57 8.81 -6.41 2.37
N ALA A 58 9.54 -5.45 2.95
CA ALA A 58 10.10 -5.60 4.27
C ALA A 58 8.99 -5.38 5.32
N LEU A 59 8.83 -6.31 6.26
CA LEU A 59 7.89 -6.16 7.38
C LEU A 59 8.60 -5.76 8.69
N GLU A 60 9.92 -5.67 8.68
CA GLU A 60 10.74 -5.36 9.85
C GLU A 60 10.94 -3.85 10.04
N ASN A 61 10.82 -3.06 8.96
CA ASN A 61 11.09 -1.63 8.93
C ASN A 61 9.79 -0.79 8.83
N ILE A 62 8.75 -1.17 9.58
CA ILE A 62 7.43 -0.50 9.58
C ILE A 62 7.56 1.01 9.84
N ALA A 63 8.50 1.40 10.70
CA ALA A 63 8.80 2.80 11.04
C ALA A 63 9.31 3.65 9.86
N THR A 64 9.45 3.08 8.65
CA THR A 64 9.84 3.81 7.44
C THR A 64 8.91 3.57 6.26
N ASP A 65 8.52 2.33 5.98
CA ASP A 65 7.70 2.03 4.81
C ASP A 65 6.20 2.25 5.04
N GLU A 66 5.76 2.32 6.30
CA GLU A 66 4.37 2.53 6.71
C GLU A 66 4.21 3.77 7.61
N MET A 67 5.08 4.76 7.42
CA MET A 67 4.99 6.03 8.14
C MET A 67 3.93 6.95 7.52
N LEU A 68 3.20 7.65 8.39
CA LEU A 68 2.26 8.69 7.98
C LEU A 68 3.01 10.00 7.72
N HIS A 69 2.78 10.59 6.56
CA HIS A 69 3.28 11.90 6.17
C HIS A 69 2.13 12.85 5.89
N ASP A 70 2.35 14.14 6.08
CA ASP A 70 1.32 15.14 5.80
C ASP A 70 1.12 15.23 4.29
N ALA A 71 -0.11 15.00 3.84
CA ALA A 71 -0.43 15.02 2.42
C ALA A 71 -1.87 15.45 2.18
N ARG A 72 -2.07 16.44 1.30
CA ARG A 72 -3.38 17.01 0.99
C ARG A 72 -3.84 16.59 -0.40
N PHE A 73 -4.97 15.89 -0.44
CA PHE A 73 -5.69 15.46 -1.63
C PHE A 73 -6.94 16.32 -1.77
N THR A 74 -7.21 16.76 -3.00
CA THR A 74 -8.43 17.51 -3.33
C THR A 74 -9.14 16.74 -4.41
N MET A 75 -10.41 16.41 -4.19
CA MET A 75 -11.24 15.69 -5.15
C MET A 75 -11.20 16.36 -6.53
N GLY A 76 -10.98 15.58 -7.59
CA GLY A 76 -10.86 16.07 -8.96
C GLY A 76 -9.52 16.71 -9.31
N SER A 77 -8.60 16.90 -8.35
CA SER A 77 -7.23 17.37 -8.61
C SER A 77 -6.28 16.20 -8.79
N THR A 78 -5.31 16.34 -9.70
CA THR A 78 -4.15 15.44 -9.80
C THR A 78 -2.98 15.89 -8.94
N LYS A 79 -3.02 17.09 -8.35
CA LYS A 79 -1.93 17.62 -7.53
C LYS A 79 -2.13 17.27 -6.06
N VAL A 80 -1.07 16.76 -5.43
CA VAL A 80 -1.02 16.46 -3.99
C VAL A 80 0.17 17.18 -3.38
N ASN A 81 -0.08 17.99 -2.37
CA ASN A 81 0.98 18.65 -1.60
C ASN A 81 1.38 17.76 -0.43
N VAL A 82 2.66 17.50 -0.29
CA VAL A 82 3.25 16.64 0.75
C VAL A 82 4.22 17.47 1.58
N THR A 83 4.14 17.32 2.90
CA THR A 83 5.11 17.90 3.84
C THR A 83 5.73 16.79 4.68
N TYR A 84 7.03 16.87 4.90
CA TYR A 84 7.79 15.87 5.65
C TYR A 84 8.96 16.52 6.41
N LEU A 85 9.42 15.85 7.47
CA LEU A 85 10.59 16.30 8.23
C LEU A 85 11.88 16.07 7.41
N THR A 86 12.81 17.00 7.49
CA THR A 86 14.14 16.83 6.88
C THR A 86 15.08 16.03 7.81
N GLY A 87 16.08 15.37 7.22
CA GLY A 87 17.06 14.59 7.97
C GLY A 87 16.64 13.14 8.20
N ASN A 88 17.24 12.50 9.21
CA ASN A 88 17.06 11.09 9.48
C ASN A 88 16.37 10.87 10.83
N ASN A 89 15.54 9.83 10.88
CA ASN A 89 14.93 9.35 12.11
C ASN A 89 16.02 8.84 13.06
N PRO A 90 16.13 9.37 14.30
CA PRO A 90 17.20 9.00 15.23
C PRO A 90 17.08 7.57 15.74
N THR A 91 15.89 6.95 15.66
CA THR A 91 15.65 5.57 16.08
C THR A 91 16.04 4.56 15.02
N THR A 92 15.77 4.86 13.73
CA THR A 92 16.02 3.92 12.63
C THR A 92 17.26 4.25 11.80
N GLY A 93 17.80 5.47 11.94
CA GLY A 93 18.88 5.99 11.10
C GLY A 93 18.48 6.30 9.65
N LEU A 94 17.22 6.05 9.27
CA LEU A 94 16.71 6.19 7.91
C LEU A 94 16.12 7.59 7.67
N PRO A 95 16.11 8.10 6.42
CA PRO A 95 15.55 9.43 6.12
C PRO A 95 14.07 9.56 6.51
N TYR A 96 13.68 10.70 7.06
CA TYR A 96 12.26 11.08 7.25
C TYR A 96 11.56 11.39 5.93
N LYS A 97 12.31 11.60 4.85
CA LYS A 97 11.78 11.85 3.52
C LYS A 97 11.04 10.60 3.00
N PRO A 98 9.76 10.72 2.60
CA PRO A 98 9.00 9.61 2.05
C PRO A 98 9.58 9.12 0.72
N TYR A 99 9.32 7.85 0.40
CA TYR A 99 9.70 7.27 -0.89
C TYR A 99 8.76 7.72 -2.01
N MET A 100 9.03 8.89 -2.58
CA MET A 100 8.26 9.48 -3.67
C MET A 100 9.03 9.33 -4.98
N ARG A 101 8.49 8.56 -5.94
CA ARG A 101 9.04 8.47 -7.31
C ARG A 101 7.94 8.33 -8.35
N ARG A 102 8.24 8.69 -9.60
CA ARG A 102 7.35 8.34 -10.72
C ARG A 102 7.16 6.82 -10.79
N GLY A 103 5.92 6.40 -11.04
CA GLY A 103 5.50 5.02 -11.16
C GLY A 103 5.30 4.28 -9.82
N SER A 104 5.68 4.87 -8.67
CA SER A 104 5.29 4.34 -7.36
C SER A 104 3.88 4.78 -6.97
N TYR A 105 3.40 4.27 -5.85
CA TYR A 105 2.05 4.54 -5.35
C TYR A 105 2.09 5.38 -4.08
N VAL A 106 1.00 6.11 -3.86
CA VAL A 106 0.68 6.80 -2.61
C VAL A 106 -0.70 6.35 -2.16
N LEU A 107 -0.83 6.10 -0.85
CA LEU A 107 -2.11 5.83 -0.20
C LEU A 107 -2.57 7.11 0.51
N ASP A 108 -3.73 7.63 0.14
CA ASP A 108 -4.47 8.57 1.00
C ASP A 108 -4.94 7.82 2.23
N ALA A 109 -4.31 8.06 3.38
CA ALA A 109 -4.55 7.28 4.59
C ALA A 109 -5.89 7.64 5.25
N ASN A 110 -6.48 8.80 4.91
CA ASN A 110 -7.76 9.22 5.45
C ASN A 110 -8.93 8.56 4.72
N ASN A 111 -8.85 8.51 3.39
CA ASN A 111 -9.93 7.96 2.56
C ASN A 111 -9.63 6.56 2.02
N ALA A 112 -8.46 6.01 2.35
CA ALA A 112 -7.95 4.71 1.93
C ALA A 112 -7.90 4.52 0.40
N PHE A 113 -7.69 5.57 -0.40
CA PHE A 113 -7.55 5.46 -1.85
C PHE A 113 -6.09 5.37 -2.28
N TRP A 114 -5.84 4.52 -3.28
CA TRP A 114 -4.52 4.37 -3.89
C TRP A 114 -4.40 5.12 -5.21
N TYR A 115 -3.28 5.82 -5.37
CA TYR A 115 -2.97 6.56 -6.57
C TYR A 115 -1.55 6.28 -7.03
N ARG A 116 -1.36 6.11 -8.34
CA ARG A 116 -0.04 6.02 -8.93
C ARG A 116 0.51 7.41 -9.21
N ILE A 117 1.77 7.61 -8.87
CA ILE A 117 2.47 8.89 -9.00
C ILE A 117 3.00 9.02 -10.43
N ASN A 118 2.57 10.05 -11.14
CA ASN A 118 3.08 10.37 -12.47
C ASN A 118 4.36 11.23 -12.42
N SER A 119 4.46 12.18 -11.49
CA SER A 119 5.66 13.00 -11.31
C SER A 119 5.80 13.51 -9.88
N VAL A 120 7.02 13.92 -9.54
CA VAL A 120 7.38 14.47 -8.22
C VAL A 120 8.21 15.73 -8.46
N THR A 121 7.81 16.84 -7.83
CA THR A 121 8.63 18.05 -7.69
C THR A 121 8.91 18.22 -6.20
N ASP A 122 10.18 18.19 -5.82
CA ASP A 122 10.61 18.10 -4.43
C ASP A 122 11.66 19.18 -4.16
N ASP A 123 11.44 20.00 -3.12
CA ASP A 123 12.33 21.09 -2.77
C ASP A 123 13.54 20.64 -1.93
N ASN A 124 13.56 19.36 -1.50
CA ASN A 124 14.50 18.76 -0.56
C ASN A 124 14.59 19.47 0.80
N ALA A 125 13.68 20.40 1.08
CA ALA A 125 13.56 21.20 2.30
C ALA A 125 12.30 20.87 3.11
N GLY A 126 11.62 19.77 2.76
CA GLY A 126 10.48 19.24 3.51
C GLY A 126 9.14 19.42 2.79
N ASN A 127 9.11 19.93 1.56
CA ASN A 127 7.89 20.01 0.76
C ASN A 127 8.07 19.35 -0.60
N ALA A 128 7.02 18.66 -1.03
CA ALA A 128 6.94 18.10 -2.37
C ALA A 128 5.53 18.27 -2.94
N VAL A 129 5.45 18.35 -4.26
CA VAL A 129 4.22 18.29 -5.03
C VAL A 129 4.26 17.05 -5.90
N LEU A 130 3.28 16.17 -5.71
CA LEU A 130 3.06 15.02 -6.58
C LEU A 130 2.05 15.39 -7.66
N THR A 131 2.22 14.82 -8.84
CA THR A 131 1.14 14.70 -9.82
C THR A 131 0.71 13.24 -9.91
N LEU A 132 -0.56 12.96 -9.71
CA LEU A 132 -1.17 11.64 -9.82
C LEU A 132 -1.50 11.31 -11.28
N GLU A 133 -1.48 10.03 -11.65
CA GLU A 133 -1.91 9.57 -12.99
C GLU A 133 -3.41 9.80 -13.23
N VAL A 134 -4.21 9.78 -12.17
CA VAL A 134 -5.65 10.06 -12.21
C VAL A 134 -6.02 11.07 -11.12
N PRO A 135 -7.07 11.88 -11.31
CA PRO A 135 -7.56 12.77 -10.27
C PRO A 135 -7.89 12.05 -8.96
N ALA A 136 -7.73 12.74 -7.83
CA ALA A 136 -8.10 12.20 -6.53
C ALA A 136 -9.62 12.01 -6.43
N ASN A 137 -10.03 10.88 -5.84
CA ASN A 137 -11.44 10.49 -5.69
C ASN A 137 -12.11 11.11 -4.46
N ALA A 138 -11.33 11.70 -3.57
CA ALA A 138 -11.82 12.33 -2.36
C ALA A 138 -10.92 13.50 -1.96
N THR A 139 -11.53 14.46 -1.28
CA THR A 139 -10.79 15.48 -0.54
C THR A 139 -10.53 14.93 0.85
N ASN A 140 -9.30 14.98 1.33
CA ASN A 140 -9.03 14.74 2.74
C ASN A 140 -9.05 16.09 3.46
N TYR A 141 -10.14 16.34 4.19
CA TYR A 141 -10.32 17.59 4.91
C TYR A 141 -9.77 17.46 6.33
N SER A 142 -9.02 18.47 6.76
CA SER A 142 -8.78 18.69 8.18
C SER A 142 -9.08 20.14 8.51
N GLN A 143 -9.96 20.36 9.50
CA GLN A 143 -10.23 21.68 10.06
C GLN A 143 -9.12 22.15 10.99
N SER A 144 -8.19 21.26 11.38
CA SER A 144 -7.18 21.54 12.37
C SER A 144 -5.77 21.49 11.75
N PRO A 145 -4.98 22.57 11.86
CA PRO A 145 -3.57 22.54 11.47
C PRO A 145 -2.75 21.58 12.33
N LEU A 146 -3.26 21.14 13.49
CA LEU A 146 -2.59 20.20 14.40
C LEU A 146 -2.81 18.73 14.01
N ALA A 147 -3.77 18.44 13.13
CA ALA A 147 -4.04 17.10 12.63
C ALA A 147 -4.15 17.12 11.09
N PRO A 148 -3.06 17.44 10.37
CA PRO A 148 -3.11 17.53 8.92
C PRO A 148 -3.42 16.15 8.32
N PRO A 149 -4.10 16.12 7.16
CA PRO A 149 -4.40 14.87 6.48
C PRO A 149 -3.11 14.11 6.12
N LYS A 150 -3.20 12.78 6.06
CA LYS A 150 -2.03 11.89 6.00
C LYS A 150 -2.02 11.03 4.74
N ALA A 151 -0.81 10.66 4.32
CA ALA A 151 -0.56 9.63 3.33
C ALA A 151 0.53 8.67 3.77
N ILE A 152 0.55 7.49 3.14
CA ILE A 152 1.63 6.52 3.25
C ILE A 152 2.28 6.35 1.87
N PHE A 153 3.60 6.22 1.87
CA PHE A 153 4.44 6.09 0.66
C PHE A 153 5.17 4.75 0.63
N PRO A 154 4.43 3.65 0.41
CA PRO A 154 5.02 2.33 0.52
C PRO A 154 5.98 2.04 -0.63
N ARG A 155 7.06 1.35 -0.29
CA ARG A 155 8.00 0.82 -1.27
C ARG A 155 7.49 -0.48 -1.87
N ALA A 156 8.03 -0.79 -3.03
CA ALA A 156 7.88 -2.07 -3.69
C ALA A 156 6.44 -2.52 -4.00
N VAL A 157 5.48 -1.60 -4.01
CA VAL A 157 4.17 -1.84 -4.63
C VAL A 157 4.41 -2.09 -6.12
N VAL A 158 3.96 -3.26 -6.57
CA VAL A 158 3.99 -3.67 -7.98
C VAL A 158 2.77 -3.10 -8.68
N ASP A 159 1.60 -3.34 -8.11
CA ASP A 159 0.33 -2.86 -8.64
C ASP A 159 -0.78 -2.84 -7.59
N VAL A 160 -1.86 -2.15 -7.90
CA VAL A 160 -3.08 -2.04 -7.09
C VAL A 160 -4.29 -2.42 -7.92
N TYR A 161 -4.96 -3.49 -7.52
CA TYR A 161 -6.13 -4.03 -8.20
C TYR A 161 -7.41 -3.59 -7.50
N PRO A 162 -8.21 -2.68 -8.10
CA PRO A 162 -9.49 -2.27 -7.56
C PRO A 162 -10.54 -3.37 -7.74
N ILE A 163 -11.18 -3.77 -6.65
CA ILE A 163 -12.32 -4.68 -6.60
C ILE A 163 -13.52 -3.87 -6.08
N GLY A 164 -14.36 -3.39 -6.99
CA GLY A 164 -15.54 -2.57 -6.68
C GLY A 164 -15.26 -1.09 -6.45
N SER A 165 -14.00 -0.70 -6.25
CA SER A 165 -13.58 0.69 -5.96
C SER A 165 -13.45 1.61 -7.16
N LYS A 166 -13.32 1.06 -8.37
CA LYS A 166 -13.28 1.80 -9.64
C LYS A 166 -14.10 1.00 -10.66
N SER A 167 -15.19 1.57 -11.17
CA SER A 167 -15.68 1.14 -12.48
C SER A 167 -14.61 1.56 -13.49
N TYR A 168 -14.04 0.61 -14.22
CA TYR A 168 -13.17 0.92 -15.35
C TYR A 168 -13.97 1.79 -16.33
N GLN A 169 -13.70 3.09 -16.37
CA GLN A 169 -14.09 3.88 -17.54
C GLN A 169 -13.04 3.60 -18.60
N SER A 170 -13.38 2.72 -19.53
CA SER A 170 -12.65 2.59 -20.78
C SER A 170 -12.67 3.96 -21.47
N TYR A 171 -11.49 4.49 -21.77
CA TYR A 171 -11.38 5.59 -22.70
C TYR A 171 -11.92 5.08 -24.05
N GLN A 172 -13.08 5.61 -24.46
CA GLN A 172 -13.52 5.62 -25.85
C GLN A 172 -12.97 6.86 -26.54
#